data_AF-A0A1F9V2A5-F1
#
_entry.id   AF-A0A1F9V2A5-F1
#
_cell.length_a   1.000
_cell.length_b   1.000
_cell.length_c   1.000
_cell.angle_alpha   90.00
_cell.angle_beta   90.00
_cell.angle_gamma   90.00
#
_symmetry.space_group_name_H-M   'P 1'
#
loop_
_entity.id
_entity.type
_entity.pdbx_description
1 polymer ?
#
loop_
_entity_poly.entity_id
_entity_poly.type
_entity_poly.pdbx_seq_one_letter_code
_entity_poly.pdbx_strand_id
1 'polypeptide(L)'
;MKNPLLAVIILLTIASSAGALSVINSKHDLSAASATSGPKATAESQPCMFCHTAHRPAQLDQLWNRSDSAVQFTFYSSNYLNNYLGQAAPTMMDLKTSRTKLCLSCHDGVTALGSLFNIAPNTLEMTGPLGASAVIGTDLSNDHPVLYDVKPGAGPPTQPGTDAEIQLPPAGDAVKVYGTTNRVECTSCHEPHDNTFGKFLVKSNANAALCTTCHQKTGYLSSAHGTSNASYAAADGAQTTVGEYSCRNCHRTHGASSAQAYILRGAEENTCYNCHGSPALPGAKNIKNLYAKASKHPTESVSGVHINPELDASNLKTGKRHSECWDCHNPHRAKAGTHVTPGNAIGDSLLGAWGVEPTYGGGVWQAATSFVRQVFNDTTNYKEYQLCFKCHSYYAYAATPPAGYTDQSVEYNPSNRSAHPVRNSANAQTGAVAPKALAAAQMSTPWNTNTGNQTMTCSDCHGSDVASDPKGPHGSASQYMLKGPRRHWPKNAAGALWSLDDVKNNKNSWAADMFCVNCHPLYSNGTWANNVHGKSNHQRSTVYCITCHVVVPHGARRSRLIGYASEPKPYNYGGAGTYDKLVVEGFRKASSPTGYSESNCNSRASGCHTGSGTFDP
;
A
#
# COMPACT_ATOMS: atom_id res chain seq x y z
N MET A 1 -23.14 44.90 74.69
CA MET A 1 -22.13 44.53 73.68
C MET A 1 -22.69 43.39 72.84
N LYS A 2 -22.56 43.50 71.53
CA LYS A 2 -23.26 42.74 70.49
C LYS A 2 -22.60 41.37 70.25
N ASN A 3 -23.38 40.31 70.09
CA ASN A 3 -22.96 39.06 69.42
C ASN A 3 -23.95 38.76 68.30
N PRO A 4 -23.54 38.74 67.02
CA PRO A 4 -24.41 38.31 65.92
C PRO A 4 -24.28 36.80 65.67
N LEU A 5 -25.43 36.16 65.42
CA LEU A 5 -25.51 34.79 64.90
C LEU A 5 -24.98 34.73 63.47
N LEU A 6 -24.12 33.75 63.19
CA LEU A 6 -23.67 33.38 61.85
C LEU A 6 -24.63 32.33 61.28
N ALA A 7 -25.36 32.66 60.22
CA ALA A 7 -26.18 31.72 59.46
C ALA A 7 -25.35 31.11 58.32
N VAL A 8 -25.21 29.79 58.32
CA VAL A 8 -24.57 29.01 57.24
C VAL A 8 -25.58 28.80 56.13
N ILE A 9 -25.31 29.34 54.94
CA ILE A 9 -26.08 29.07 53.72
C ILE A 9 -25.45 27.85 53.04
N ILE A 10 -26.17 26.74 53.03
CA ILE A 10 -25.82 25.54 52.25
C ILE A 10 -26.34 25.76 50.81
N LEU A 11 -25.42 25.99 49.87
CA LEU A 11 -25.74 25.90 48.44
C LEU A 11 -25.91 24.42 48.06
N LEU A 12 -27.14 23.96 47.84
CA LEU A 12 -27.40 22.73 47.11
C LEU A 12 -27.09 22.98 45.63
N THR A 13 -25.98 22.42 45.14
CA THR A 13 -25.74 22.27 43.70
C THR A 13 -26.66 21.18 43.16
N ILE A 14 -27.73 21.58 42.48
CA ILE A 14 -28.56 20.69 41.68
C ILE A 14 -27.73 20.32 40.45
N ALA A 15 -27.06 19.17 40.49
CA ALA A 15 -26.51 18.55 39.29
C ALA A 15 -27.70 18.07 38.45
N SER A 16 -28.02 18.79 37.37
CA SER A 16 -29.06 18.41 36.41
C SER A 16 -28.66 17.12 35.69
N SER A 17 -29.31 16.02 36.04
CA SER A 17 -29.26 14.70 35.40
C SER A 17 -30.01 14.68 34.06
N ALA A 18 -29.65 15.58 33.14
CA ALA A 18 -30.31 15.72 31.84
C ALA A 18 -30.09 14.53 30.88
N GLY A 19 -29.15 13.62 31.17
CA GLY A 19 -28.85 12.47 30.30
C GLY A 19 -29.86 11.33 30.37
N ALA A 20 -30.52 11.11 31.52
CA ALA A 20 -31.32 9.89 31.75
C ALA A 20 -32.61 9.76 30.91
N LEU A 21 -33.01 10.81 30.18
CA LEU A 21 -34.25 10.86 29.40
C LEU A 21 -34.05 10.76 27.88
N SER A 22 -32.82 10.61 27.39
CA SER A 22 -32.55 10.59 25.95
C SER A 22 -33.02 9.32 25.22
N VAL A 23 -33.37 8.27 25.98
CA VAL A 23 -33.99 7.04 25.44
C VAL A 23 -35.39 7.35 24.95
N ILE A 24 -36.15 8.19 25.64
CA ILE A 24 -37.53 8.53 25.29
C ILE A 24 -37.53 9.24 23.93
N ASN A 25 -38.42 8.82 23.04
CA ASN A 25 -38.47 9.27 21.65
C ASN A 25 -37.15 9.07 20.88
N SER A 26 -36.35 8.07 21.25
CA SER A 26 -35.26 7.55 20.43
C SER A 26 -35.73 6.32 19.62
N LYS A 27 -34.85 5.75 18.80
CA LYS A 27 -35.10 4.46 18.15
C LYS A 27 -35.18 3.27 19.12
N HIS A 28 -34.73 3.46 20.36
CA HIS A 28 -34.80 2.44 21.42
C HIS A 28 -36.00 2.67 22.36
N ASP A 29 -36.80 3.72 22.14
CA ASP A 29 -38.11 3.85 22.75
C ASP A 29 -39.11 2.96 22.01
N LEU A 30 -39.24 1.73 22.49
CA LEU A 30 -40.16 0.72 21.96
C LEU A 30 -41.56 0.84 22.57
N SER A 31 -41.83 1.85 23.40
CA SER A 31 -43.15 2.05 24.00
C SER A 31 -44.20 2.48 22.97
N ALA A 32 -45.46 2.22 23.25
CA ALA A 32 -46.61 2.64 22.45
C ALA A 32 -46.71 4.18 22.34
N ALA A 33 -46.17 4.90 23.33
CA ALA A 33 -46.17 6.36 23.39
C ALA A 33 -45.01 7.01 22.61
N SER A 34 -44.05 6.22 22.14
CA SER A 34 -42.88 6.72 21.40
C SER A 34 -43.29 7.53 20.18
N ALA A 35 -42.67 8.69 19.96
CA ALA A 35 -42.90 9.53 18.78
C ALA A 35 -42.08 9.09 17.55
N THR A 36 -41.15 8.14 17.67
CA THR A 36 -40.24 7.76 16.58
C THR A 36 -40.89 6.83 15.56
N SER A 37 -40.38 6.80 14.33
CA SER A 37 -40.77 5.78 13.36
C SER A 37 -40.01 4.48 13.64
N GLY A 38 -40.69 3.32 13.66
CA GLY A 38 -40.05 2.03 13.85
C GLY A 38 -40.91 1.05 14.66
N PRO A 39 -40.31 -0.05 15.14
CA PRO A 39 -41.02 -1.01 15.95
C PRO A 39 -41.44 -0.44 17.30
N LYS A 40 -42.68 -0.72 17.72
CA LYS A 40 -43.26 -0.25 19.00
C LYS A 40 -44.21 -1.29 19.56
N ALA A 41 -44.42 -1.25 20.87
CA ALA A 41 -45.51 -1.95 21.51
C ALA A 41 -46.87 -1.40 21.06
N THR A 42 -47.87 -2.27 21.01
CA THR A 42 -49.25 -1.86 20.71
C THR A 42 -49.93 -1.13 21.88
N ALA A 43 -49.53 -1.44 23.12
CA ALA A 43 -50.18 -0.90 24.33
C ALA A 43 -49.21 -0.49 25.46
N GLU A 44 -48.02 -1.11 25.54
CA GLU A 44 -47.11 -0.87 26.66
C GLU A 44 -46.44 0.50 26.58
N SER A 45 -46.54 1.29 27.64
CA SER A 45 -46.04 2.67 27.72
C SER A 45 -44.71 2.85 28.44
N GLN A 46 -44.21 1.84 29.16
CA GLN A 46 -42.97 1.96 29.93
C GLN A 46 -41.74 1.69 29.03
N PRO A 47 -40.90 2.68 28.73
CA PRO A 47 -39.78 2.50 27.79
C PRO A 47 -38.66 1.61 28.36
N CYS A 48 -38.43 1.63 29.67
CA CYS A 48 -37.31 0.92 30.28
C CYS A 48 -37.52 -0.60 30.34
N MET A 49 -38.77 -1.08 30.34
CA MET A 49 -39.04 -2.50 30.53
C MET A 49 -38.63 -3.36 29.34
N PHE A 50 -38.44 -2.77 28.16
CA PHE A 50 -37.95 -3.52 27.00
C PHE A 50 -36.50 -3.99 27.17
N CYS A 51 -35.77 -3.37 28.10
CA CYS A 51 -34.38 -3.69 28.44
C CYS A 51 -34.28 -4.26 29.86
N HIS A 52 -34.93 -3.63 30.83
CA HIS A 52 -34.72 -3.88 32.26
C HIS A 52 -35.90 -4.53 32.96
N THR A 53 -35.61 -5.37 33.96
CA THR A 53 -36.62 -5.99 34.85
C THR A 53 -36.33 -5.63 36.30
N ALA A 54 -37.36 -5.53 37.13
CA ALA A 54 -37.20 -5.20 38.55
C ALA A 54 -36.75 -6.42 39.39
N HIS A 55 -37.05 -7.65 38.97
CA HIS A 55 -36.82 -8.85 39.78
C HIS A 55 -36.39 -10.04 38.92
N ARG A 56 -35.07 -10.33 38.90
CA ARG A 56 -34.47 -11.54 38.33
C ARG A 56 -33.04 -11.73 38.87
N PRO A 57 -32.48 -12.94 38.91
CA PRO A 57 -31.04 -13.11 39.09
C PRO A 57 -30.30 -12.37 37.97
N ALA A 58 -29.43 -11.43 38.34
CA ALA A 58 -28.63 -10.66 37.40
C ALA A 58 -27.53 -11.56 36.80
N GLN A 59 -27.43 -11.63 35.46
CA GLN A 59 -26.29 -12.29 34.78
C GLN A 59 -25.06 -11.37 34.67
N LEU A 60 -25.29 -10.06 34.73
CA LEU A 60 -24.33 -8.96 34.83
C LEU A 60 -24.82 -8.01 35.93
N ASP A 61 -24.17 -6.85 36.13
CA ASP A 61 -24.65 -5.85 37.10
C ASP A 61 -26.09 -5.36 36.79
N GLN A 62 -26.57 -5.55 35.56
CA GLN A 62 -27.89 -5.12 35.10
C GLN A 62 -28.91 -6.26 35.13
N LEU A 63 -30.11 -5.95 35.64
CA LEU A 63 -31.28 -6.83 35.50
C LEU A 63 -31.84 -6.71 34.08
N TRP A 64 -31.66 -7.74 33.26
CA TRP A 64 -32.07 -7.75 31.85
C TRP A 64 -33.39 -8.51 31.64
N ASN A 65 -34.34 -7.85 30.98
CA ASN A 65 -35.71 -8.35 30.79
C ASN A 65 -35.95 -9.09 29.48
N ARG A 66 -34.89 -9.46 28.76
CA ARG A 66 -35.03 -10.15 27.48
C ARG A 66 -34.49 -11.56 27.52
N SER A 67 -35.18 -12.45 26.81
CA SER A 67 -34.74 -13.83 26.58
C SER A 67 -33.46 -13.89 25.78
N ASP A 68 -32.53 -14.75 26.19
CA ASP A 68 -31.40 -15.11 25.36
C ASP A 68 -31.87 -15.99 24.19
N SER A 69 -31.48 -15.63 22.98
CA SER A 69 -31.52 -16.57 21.85
C SER A 69 -30.46 -17.66 22.02
N ALA A 70 -30.83 -18.90 21.71
CA ALA A 70 -29.92 -20.03 21.57
C ALA A 70 -29.13 -20.03 20.24
N VAL A 71 -29.21 -18.93 19.48
CA VAL A 71 -28.53 -18.78 18.19
C VAL A 71 -27.01 -18.76 18.39
N GLN A 72 -26.32 -19.38 17.46
CA GLN A 72 -24.87 -19.38 17.40
C GLN A 72 -24.42 -18.12 16.66
N PHE A 73 -23.38 -17.46 17.19
CA PHE A 73 -22.77 -16.30 16.55
C PHE A 73 -21.46 -16.69 15.89
N THR A 74 -21.21 -16.11 14.72
CA THR A 74 -19.89 -16.13 14.08
C THR A 74 -19.13 -14.89 14.54
N PHE A 75 -17.95 -15.07 15.14
CA PHE A 75 -17.13 -13.95 15.59
C PHE A 75 -16.16 -13.48 14.50
N TYR A 76 -15.79 -12.21 14.55
CA TYR A 76 -14.71 -11.65 13.76
C TYR A 76 -13.43 -12.48 13.93
N SER A 77 -12.69 -12.67 12.83
CA SER A 77 -11.36 -13.27 12.87
C SER A 77 -10.50 -12.69 11.76
N SER A 78 -9.20 -12.58 12.01
CA SER A 78 -8.26 -12.12 10.98
C SER A 78 -6.85 -12.63 11.28
N ASN A 79 -6.01 -12.71 10.24
CA ASN A 79 -4.59 -13.02 10.41
C ASN A 79 -3.89 -12.07 11.40
N TYR A 80 -4.30 -10.81 11.44
CA TYR A 80 -3.73 -9.82 12.35
C TYR A 80 -4.10 -10.11 13.82
N LEU A 81 -5.37 -10.37 14.14
CA LEU A 81 -5.75 -10.72 15.52
C LEU A 81 -5.13 -12.04 15.96
N ASN A 82 -5.22 -13.07 15.12
CA ASN A 82 -4.85 -14.43 15.52
C ASN A 82 -3.33 -14.62 15.53
N ASN A 83 -2.64 -14.20 14.46
CA ASN A 83 -1.23 -14.51 14.28
C ASN A 83 -0.30 -13.41 14.82
N TYR A 84 -0.74 -12.15 14.80
CA TYR A 84 0.09 -11.01 15.21
C TYR A 84 -0.19 -10.58 16.65
N LEU A 85 -1.46 -10.40 17.03
CA LEU A 85 -1.83 -10.10 18.43
C LEU A 85 -2.01 -11.34 19.32
N GLY A 86 -1.98 -12.55 18.74
CA GLY A 86 -2.14 -13.79 19.51
C GLY A 86 -3.49 -13.92 20.21
N GLN A 87 -4.53 -13.24 19.72
CA GLN A 87 -5.85 -13.27 20.33
C GLN A 87 -6.69 -14.41 19.73
N ALA A 88 -7.11 -15.34 20.58
CA ALA A 88 -8.05 -16.39 20.18
C ALA A 88 -9.41 -15.79 19.82
N ALA A 89 -10.13 -16.45 18.92
CA ALA A 89 -11.51 -16.07 18.63
C ALA A 89 -12.39 -16.23 19.90
N PRO A 90 -13.25 -15.26 20.22
CA PRO A 90 -14.20 -15.37 21.31
C PRO A 90 -15.09 -16.61 21.18
N THR A 91 -15.57 -17.09 22.31
CA THR A 91 -16.50 -18.22 22.37
C THR A 91 -17.92 -17.75 22.65
N MET A 92 -18.89 -18.64 22.43
CA MET A 92 -20.27 -18.39 22.89
C MET A 92 -20.36 -18.22 24.41
N MET A 93 -19.42 -18.78 25.18
CA MET A 93 -19.34 -18.58 26.62
C MET A 93 -18.89 -17.16 26.96
N ASP A 94 -17.88 -16.63 26.25
CA ASP A 94 -17.48 -15.22 26.38
C ASP A 94 -18.65 -14.28 26.09
N LEU A 95 -19.41 -14.56 25.02
CA LEU A 95 -20.56 -13.75 24.65
C LEU A 95 -21.65 -13.81 25.71
N LYS A 96 -21.98 -15.00 26.25
CA LYS A 96 -23.07 -15.16 27.21
C LYS A 96 -22.93 -14.28 28.46
N THR A 97 -21.69 -14.02 28.90
CA THR A 97 -21.41 -13.18 30.07
C THR A 97 -20.94 -11.77 29.70
N SER A 98 -21.29 -11.28 28.50
CA SER A 98 -20.81 -9.99 27.98
C SER A 98 -21.89 -8.92 27.94
N ARG A 99 -21.45 -7.65 27.97
CA ARG A 99 -22.35 -6.51 27.77
C ARG A 99 -22.90 -6.48 26.35
N THR A 100 -22.12 -6.97 25.38
CA THR A 100 -22.52 -7.12 23.98
C THR A 100 -23.75 -8.01 23.79
N LYS A 101 -23.90 -9.10 24.56
CA LYS A 101 -25.07 -9.99 24.44
C LYS A 101 -26.39 -9.30 24.79
N LEU A 102 -26.38 -8.30 25.68
CA LEU A 102 -27.56 -7.50 25.98
C LEU A 102 -28.10 -6.83 24.71
N CYS A 103 -27.23 -6.18 23.94
CA CYS A 103 -27.59 -5.55 22.66
C CYS A 103 -28.07 -6.58 21.64
N LEU A 104 -27.35 -7.70 21.51
CA LEU A 104 -27.67 -8.74 20.54
C LEU A 104 -29.01 -9.45 20.83
N SER A 105 -29.55 -9.38 22.05
CA SER A 105 -30.91 -9.89 22.35
C SER A 105 -32.05 -9.13 21.64
N CYS A 106 -31.74 -8.01 21.00
CA CYS A 106 -32.63 -7.30 20.05
C CYS A 106 -32.09 -7.29 18.62
N HIS A 107 -30.76 -7.18 18.49
CA HIS A 107 -30.09 -6.92 17.22
C HIS A 107 -29.63 -8.18 16.47
N ASP A 108 -29.82 -9.38 17.03
CA ASP A 108 -29.48 -10.66 16.40
C ASP A 108 -30.33 -11.01 15.17
N GLY A 109 -31.44 -10.31 14.95
CA GLY A 109 -32.36 -10.55 13.84
C GLY A 109 -33.21 -11.81 13.98
N VAL A 110 -33.16 -12.48 15.13
CA VAL A 110 -33.89 -13.74 15.39
C VAL A 110 -34.83 -13.60 16.58
N THR A 111 -34.41 -12.92 17.64
CA THR A 111 -35.21 -12.75 18.86
C THR A 111 -36.29 -11.70 18.63
N ALA A 112 -37.55 -12.09 18.81
CA ALA A 112 -38.68 -11.17 18.71
C ALA A 112 -38.55 -10.02 19.73
N LEU A 113 -38.71 -8.76 19.28
CA LEU A 113 -38.64 -7.59 20.16
C LEU A 113 -39.62 -7.64 21.33
N GLY A 114 -40.77 -8.28 21.17
CA GLY A 114 -41.75 -8.46 22.23
C GLY A 114 -41.40 -9.52 23.27
N SER A 115 -40.34 -10.32 23.07
CA SER A 115 -39.95 -11.40 23.99
C SER A 115 -39.35 -10.84 25.28
N LEU A 116 -40.19 -10.73 26.32
CA LEU A 116 -39.85 -10.13 27.61
C LEU A 116 -40.17 -11.09 28.76
N PHE A 117 -39.39 -11.06 29.84
CA PHE A 117 -39.54 -12.02 30.95
C PHE A 117 -40.60 -11.63 31.99
N ASN A 118 -40.90 -10.35 32.15
CA ASN A 118 -41.74 -9.84 33.22
C ASN A 118 -43.22 -9.67 32.84
N ILE A 119 -43.65 -10.25 31.71
CA ILE A 119 -45.04 -10.21 31.23
C ILE A 119 -45.54 -11.64 31.00
N ALA A 120 -46.84 -11.91 31.17
CA ALA A 120 -47.44 -13.18 30.73
C ALA A 120 -48.03 -12.99 29.31
N PRO A 121 -47.78 -13.87 28.33
CA PRO A 121 -47.10 -15.17 28.37
C PRO A 121 -45.59 -15.11 27.96
N ASN A 122 -44.86 -14.10 28.43
CA ASN A 122 -43.48 -13.74 28.04
C ASN A 122 -43.33 -13.17 26.62
N THR A 123 -44.42 -12.64 26.04
CA THR A 123 -44.39 -11.99 24.72
C THR A 123 -45.35 -10.81 24.69
N LEU A 124 -44.90 -9.71 24.10
CA LEU A 124 -45.67 -8.49 23.90
C LEU A 124 -45.92 -8.28 22.41
N GLU A 125 -47.13 -7.83 22.07
CA GLU A 125 -47.48 -7.51 20.69
C GLU A 125 -46.78 -6.23 20.22
N MET A 126 -46.03 -6.34 19.11
CA MET A 126 -45.25 -5.25 18.54
C MET A 126 -45.74 -4.90 17.13
N THR A 127 -45.71 -3.62 16.77
CA THR A 127 -45.98 -3.12 15.43
C THR A 127 -44.69 -3.01 14.63
N GLY A 128 -44.62 -3.61 13.45
CA GLY A 128 -43.49 -3.43 12.51
C GLY A 128 -42.19 -4.13 12.91
N PRO A 129 -41.31 -4.42 11.94
CA PRO A 129 -40.00 -5.04 12.21
C PRO A 129 -38.90 -4.01 12.50
N LEU A 130 -37.74 -4.47 13.00
CA LEU A 130 -36.51 -3.66 12.90
C LEU A 130 -36.19 -3.41 11.43
N GLY A 131 -35.75 -2.19 11.12
CA GLY A 131 -35.18 -1.91 9.80
C GLY A 131 -33.91 -2.72 9.56
N ALA A 132 -33.67 -3.12 8.30
CA ALA A 132 -32.53 -3.98 7.94
C ALA A 132 -31.17 -3.42 8.40
N SER A 133 -30.97 -2.10 8.34
CA SER A 133 -29.72 -1.47 8.80
C SER A 133 -29.50 -1.49 10.31
N ALA A 134 -30.53 -1.83 11.09
CA ALA A 134 -30.47 -1.98 12.54
C ALA A 134 -30.30 -3.45 12.95
N VAL A 135 -30.42 -4.41 12.03
CA VAL A 135 -30.13 -5.81 12.31
C VAL A 135 -28.64 -6.03 12.14
N ILE A 136 -27.94 -6.33 13.23
CA ILE A 136 -26.54 -6.77 13.19
C ILE A 136 -26.49 -8.22 12.72
N GLY A 137 -27.43 -9.04 13.19
CA GLY A 137 -27.51 -10.45 12.84
C GLY A 137 -26.66 -11.33 13.75
N THR A 138 -26.55 -12.60 13.37
CA THR A 138 -25.73 -13.59 14.07
C THR A 138 -24.30 -13.69 13.52
N ASP A 139 -24.00 -13.00 12.42
CA ASP A 139 -22.67 -12.96 11.83
C ASP A 139 -21.96 -11.66 12.21
N LEU A 140 -21.13 -11.71 13.24
CA LEU A 140 -20.29 -10.60 13.68
C LEU A 140 -18.94 -10.57 12.94
N SER A 141 -18.73 -11.43 11.95
CA SER A 141 -17.44 -11.51 11.24
C SER A 141 -17.14 -10.28 10.39
N ASN A 142 -18.15 -9.45 10.15
CA ASN A 142 -18.07 -8.22 9.38
C ASN A 142 -18.28 -6.95 10.24
N ASP A 143 -18.33 -7.09 11.56
CA ASP A 143 -18.43 -6.00 12.50
C ASP A 143 -17.08 -5.70 13.15
N HIS A 144 -16.97 -4.51 13.73
CA HIS A 144 -15.83 -4.14 14.54
C HIS A 144 -15.68 -5.17 15.69
N PRO A 145 -14.48 -5.72 15.90
CA PRO A 145 -14.27 -6.76 16.91
C PRO A 145 -14.74 -6.32 18.30
N VAL A 146 -15.57 -7.16 18.91
CA VAL A 146 -16.04 -7.10 20.30
C VAL A 146 -15.60 -8.39 21.01
N LEU A 147 -15.52 -8.35 22.33
CA LEU A 147 -15.02 -9.45 23.18
C LEU A 147 -13.51 -9.71 23.05
N TYR A 148 -12.80 -8.83 22.36
CA TYR A 148 -11.34 -8.83 22.25
C TYR A 148 -10.71 -7.85 23.24
N ASP A 149 -9.50 -8.16 23.68
CA ASP A 149 -8.72 -7.30 24.57
C ASP A 149 -7.98 -6.23 23.78
N VAL A 150 -7.83 -5.04 24.37
CA VAL A 150 -6.93 -4.01 23.86
C VAL A 150 -5.49 -4.35 24.28
N LYS A 151 -4.59 -4.53 23.29
CA LYS A 151 -3.19 -4.96 23.49
C LYS A 151 -2.17 -3.88 23.08
N PRO A 152 -1.98 -2.81 23.87
CA PRO A 152 -0.97 -1.79 23.59
C PRO A 152 0.46 -2.32 23.85
N GLY A 153 1.47 -1.83 23.13
CA GLY A 153 2.87 -2.16 23.43
C GLY A 153 3.82 -1.87 22.27
N ALA A 154 5.06 -2.38 22.30
CA ALA A 154 6.06 -2.04 21.30
C ALA A 154 5.81 -2.66 19.90
N GLY A 155 4.92 -3.65 19.81
CA GLY A 155 4.59 -4.39 18.59
C GLY A 155 5.72 -5.29 18.04
N PRO A 156 5.41 -6.32 17.24
CA PRO A 156 6.41 -7.06 16.49
C PRO A 156 7.32 -6.23 15.57
N PRO A 157 8.56 -6.69 15.34
CA PRO A 157 9.15 -7.91 15.91
C PRO A 157 9.60 -7.72 17.37
N THR A 158 9.58 -6.50 17.90
CA THR A 158 10.09 -6.14 19.23
C THR A 158 9.31 -6.83 20.36
N GLN A 159 7.98 -6.95 20.23
CA GLN A 159 7.12 -7.60 21.22
C GLN A 159 5.87 -8.21 20.56
N PRO A 160 5.86 -9.51 20.23
CA PRO A 160 4.66 -10.22 19.78
C PRO A 160 3.49 -10.14 20.76
N GLY A 161 2.27 -10.05 20.23
CA GLY A 161 1.05 -9.96 21.03
C GLY A 161 0.59 -8.55 21.39
N THR A 162 1.34 -7.50 21.01
CA THR A 162 0.96 -6.09 21.22
C THR A 162 1.08 -5.27 19.94
N ASP A 163 0.56 -4.04 19.93
CA ASP A 163 0.76 -3.06 18.86
C ASP A 163 0.98 -1.65 19.45
N ALA A 164 1.95 -0.92 18.90
CA ALA A 164 2.23 0.47 19.28
C ALA A 164 1.16 1.44 18.77
N GLU A 165 0.45 1.06 17.70
CA GLU A 165 -0.66 1.83 17.16
C GLU A 165 -2.01 1.51 17.81
N ILE A 166 -2.02 0.65 18.84
CA ILE A 166 -3.18 0.38 19.69
C ILE A 166 -2.90 0.91 21.08
N GLN A 167 -3.81 1.70 21.62
CA GLN A 167 -3.72 2.33 22.93
C GLN A 167 -4.98 2.07 23.74
N LEU A 168 -4.86 2.12 25.07
CA LEU A 168 -6.03 2.13 25.95
C LEU A 168 -6.71 3.51 25.91
N PRO A 169 -8.04 3.58 26.12
CA PRO A 169 -8.69 4.86 26.31
C PRO A 169 -8.02 5.67 27.44
N PRO A 170 -7.79 6.97 27.25
CA PRO A 170 -7.28 7.83 28.31
C PRO A 170 -8.16 7.79 29.55
N ALA A 171 -7.55 7.97 30.73
CA ALA A 171 -8.31 8.04 31.98
C ALA A 171 -9.37 9.16 31.90
N GLY A 172 -10.63 8.80 32.14
CA GLY A 172 -11.76 9.72 32.07
C GLY A 172 -12.35 9.96 30.67
N ASP A 173 -11.85 9.28 29.62
CA ASP A 173 -12.53 9.30 28.31
C ASP A 173 -13.92 8.62 28.40
N ALA A 174 -14.84 9.04 27.52
CA ALA A 174 -16.17 8.46 27.42
C ALA A 174 -16.15 7.05 26.83
N VAL A 175 -15.18 6.74 25.96
CA VAL A 175 -14.89 5.40 25.48
C VAL A 175 -14.29 4.58 26.61
N LYS A 176 -14.85 3.40 26.87
CA LYS A 176 -14.44 2.54 27.97
C LYS A 176 -14.11 1.13 27.50
N VAL A 177 -13.24 0.47 28.25
CA VAL A 177 -12.96 -0.97 28.12
C VAL A 177 -13.28 -1.63 29.46
N TYR A 178 -13.55 -2.93 29.43
CA TYR A 178 -14.17 -3.63 30.56
C TYR A 178 -13.34 -4.81 31.06
N GLY A 179 -13.55 -5.14 32.34
CA GLY A 179 -12.86 -6.24 33.00
C GLY A 179 -11.37 -5.98 33.23
N THR A 180 -10.70 -6.95 33.82
CA THR A 180 -9.27 -6.88 34.12
C THR A 180 -8.38 -6.98 32.87
N THR A 181 -8.94 -7.43 31.75
CA THR A 181 -8.22 -7.62 30.48
C THR A 181 -8.42 -6.47 29.49
N ASN A 182 -9.18 -5.43 29.85
CA ASN A 182 -9.49 -4.30 28.97
C ASN A 182 -10.21 -4.71 27.68
N ARG A 183 -11.28 -5.47 27.83
CA ARG A 183 -12.11 -6.00 26.74
C ARG A 183 -12.99 -4.93 26.11
N VAL A 184 -13.07 -4.94 24.78
CA VAL A 184 -13.97 -4.09 23.98
C VAL A 184 -15.37 -4.72 23.95
N GLU A 185 -16.40 -3.92 24.19
CA GLU A 185 -17.81 -4.32 24.16
C GLU A 185 -18.62 -3.33 23.30
N CYS A 186 -19.86 -3.63 22.93
CA CYS A 186 -20.74 -2.65 22.28
C CYS A 186 -20.81 -1.32 23.06
N THR A 187 -20.84 -1.41 24.39
CA THR A 187 -20.90 -0.22 25.26
C THR A 187 -19.58 0.53 25.39
N SER A 188 -18.49 0.04 24.77
CA SER A 188 -17.25 0.82 24.62
C SER A 188 -17.46 2.05 23.74
N CYS A 189 -18.35 1.94 22.75
CA CYS A 189 -18.67 3.00 21.78
C CYS A 189 -20.08 3.55 21.94
N HIS A 190 -20.99 2.78 22.55
CA HIS A 190 -22.39 3.14 22.71
C HIS A 190 -22.81 3.32 24.18
N GLU A 191 -23.45 4.44 24.52
CA GLU A 191 -24.12 4.64 25.81
C GLU A 191 -25.64 4.57 25.58
N PRO A 192 -26.31 3.44 25.89
CA PRO A 192 -27.73 3.25 25.58
C PRO A 192 -28.67 4.24 26.29
N HIS A 193 -28.18 5.01 27.26
CA HIS A 193 -28.96 6.04 27.96
C HIS A 193 -28.69 7.46 27.47
N ASP A 194 -27.72 7.67 26.56
CA ASP A 194 -27.31 8.99 26.08
C ASP A 194 -27.19 9.02 24.54
N ASN A 195 -28.20 9.59 23.88
CA ASN A 195 -28.22 9.75 22.42
C ASN A 195 -27.74 11.14 21.95
N THR A 196 -27.03 11.90 22.79
CA THR A 196 -26.56 13.26 22.46
C THR A 196 -25.80 13.32 21.13
N PHE A 197 -25.00 12.30 20.81
CA PHE A 197 -24.20 12.25 19.58
C PHE A 197 -24.86 11.46 18.43
N GLY A 198 -26.13 11.05 18.61
CA GLY A 198 -26.83 10.16 17.70
C GLY A 198 -26.27 8.73 17.71
N LYS A 199 -27.10 7.76 17.32
CA LYS A 199 -26.77 6.32 17.37
C LYS A 199 -26.22 5.88 18.74
N PHE A 200 -26.58 6.58 19.80
CA PHE A 200 -26.07 6.36 21.16
C PHE A 200 -24.55 6.40 21.28
N LEU A 201 -23.82 7.10 20.40
CA LEU A 201 -22.37 7.16 20.51
C LEU A 201 -21.94 7.87 21.79
N VAL A 202 -20.92 7.36 22.48
CA VAL A 202 -20.37 7.95 23.72
C VAL A 202 -19.69 9.30 23.50
N LYS A 203 -19.29 9.61 22.26
CA LYS A 203 -18.74 10.90 21.82
C LYS A 203 -18.95 11.09 20.31
N SER A 204 -18.83 12.33 19.84
CA SER A 204 -18.86 12.64 18.40
C SER A 204 -17.81 11.83 17.63
N ASN A 205 -18.17 11.36 16.44
CA ASN A 205 -17.25 10.64 15.55
C ASN A 205 -16.65 11.53 14.45
N ALA A 206 -16.79 12.85 14.52
CA ALA A 206 -16.09 13.75 13.60
C ALA A 206 -14.57 13.47 13.63
N ASN A 207 -13.92 13.45 12.47
CA ASN A 207 -12.48 13.14 12.33
C ASN A 207 -12.05 11.77 12.90
N ALA A 208 -12.99 10.82 13.02
CA ALA A 208 -12.78 9.50 13.63
C ALA A 208 -12.39 9.55 15.13
N ALA A 209 -12.85 10.55 15.87
CA ALA A 209 -12.50 10.74 17.28
C ALA A 209 -12.84 9.57 18.23
N LEU A 210 -13.78 8.69 17.85
CA LEU A 210 -14.00 7.42 18.56
C LEU A 210 -12.87 6.42 18.27
N CYS A 211 -12.54 6.24 16.99
CA CYS A 211 -11.56 5.27 16.52
C CYS A 211 -10.18 5.58 17.06
N THR A 212 -9.78 6.84 17.02
CA THR A 212 -8.46 7.30 17.48
C THR A 212 -8.34 7.27 18.99
N THR A 213 -9.39 7.00 19.79
CA THR A 213 -9.19 6.74 21.22
C THR A 213 -8.29 5.52 21.44
N CYS A 214 -8.45 4.48 20.61
CA CYS A 214 -7.62 3.28 20.68
C CYS A 214 -6.65 3.13 19.49
N HIS A 215 -7.05 3.49 18.28
CA HIS A 215 -6.25 3.28 17.06
C HIS A 215 -5.43 4.52 16.67
N GLN A 216 -4.23 4.62 17.22
CA GLN A 216 -3.29 5.71 17.00
C GLN A 216 -2.38 5.42 15.80
N LYS A 217 -2.90 5.64 14.59
CA LYS A 217 -2.16 5.36 13.34
C LYS A 217 -1.07 6.37 13.10
N THR A 218 0.18 5.91 13.13
CA THR A 218 1.37 6.75 13.01
C THR A 218 1.33 7.50 11.68
N GLY A 219 1.42 8.82 11.73
CA GLY A 219 1.47 9.68 10.55
C GLY A 219 0.13 10.01 9.89
N TYR A 220 -0.99 9.41 10.32
CA TYR A 220 -2.30 9.58 9.67
C TYR A 220 -2.75 11.04 9.54
N LEU A 221 -2.64 11.81 10.63
CA LEU A 221 -3.05 13.22 10.65
C LEU A 221 -2.28 14.09 9.65
N SER A 222 -1.10 13.66 9.21
CA SER A 222 -0.28 14.36 8.21
C SER A 222 -0.33 13.72 6.83
N SER A 223 -1.04 12.60 6.67
CA SER A 223 -1.15 11.86 5.41
C SER A 223 -2.01 12.64 4.39
N ALA A 224 -1.92 12.25 3.12
CA ALA A 224 -2.76 12.79 2.07
C ALA A 224 -4.25 12.58 2.35
N HIS A 225 -4.63 11.47 3.00
CA HIS A 225 -6.02 11.20 3.35
C HIS A 225 -6.48 12.00 4.58
N GLY A 226 -5.65 12.08 5.61
CA GLY A 226 -5.99 12.79 6.85
C GLY A 226 -6.07 14.32 6.71
N THR A 227 -5.39 14.88 5.72
CA THR A 227 -5.36 16.34 5.47
C THR A 227 -6.24 16.80 4.30
N SER A 228 -6.93 15.88 3.63
CA SER A 228 -7.68 16.20 2.41
C SER A 228 -8.97 16.95 2.68
N ASN A 229 -9.13 18.11 2.05
CA ASN A 229 -10.37 18.90 2.02
C ASN A 229 -11.25 18.58 0.82
N ALA A 230 -10.94 17.52 0.06
CA ALA A 230 -11.73 17.15 -1.10
C ALA A 230 -13.15 16.74 -0.67
N SER A 231 -14.16 17.36 -1.28
CA SER A 231 -15.56 17.09 -0.97
C SER A 231 -15.91 15.63 -1.24
N TYR A 232 -16.58 15.01 -0.28
CA TYR A 232 -17.00 13.62 -0.32
C TYR A 232 -18.44 13.52 0.16
N ALA A 233 -19.26 12.77 -0.57
CA ALA A 233 -20.60 12.41 -0.12
C ALA A 233 -20.50 11.05 0.58
N ALA A 234 -20.72 11.04 1.89
CA ALA A 234 -20.74 9.80 2.65
C ALA A 234 -21.90 8.89 2.19
N ALA A 235 -21.82 7.61 2.51
CA ALA A 235 -22.84 6.62 2.13
C ALA A 235 -24.25 6.92 2.68
N ASP A 236 -24.35 7.74 3.73
CA ASP A 236 -25.60 8.24 4.31
C ASP A 236 -26.07 9.58 3.69
N GLY A 237 -25.39 10.05 2.64
CA GLY A 237 -25.72 11.27 1.89
C GLY A 237 -25.20 12.56 2.50
N ALA A 238 -24.58 12.51 3.69
CA ALA A 238 -24.02 13.69 4.32
C ALA A 238 -22.81 14.22 3.53
N GLN A 239 -22.80 15.54 3.29
CA GLN A 239 -21.65 16.22 2.72
C GLN A 239 -20.56 16.34 3.78
N THR A 240 -19.34 15.97 3.42
CA THR A 240 -18.16 16.01 4.28
C THR A 240 -16.90 16.16 3.41
N THR A 241 -15.72 16.06 4.01
CA THR A 241 -14.46 15.94 3.29
C THR A 241 -13.85 14.57 3.52
N VAL A 242 -12.91 14.17 2.66
CA VAL A 242 -12.13 12.96 2.87
C VAL A 242 -11.43 12.99 4.25
N GLY A 243 -10.82 14.11 4.63
CA GLY A 243 -10.16 14.24 5.94
C GLY A 243 -11.12 14.13 7.13
N GLU A 244 -12.30 14.74 7.05
CA GLU A 244 -13.29 14.70 8.13
C GLU A 244 -13.95 13.32 8.28
N TYR A 245 -14.26 12.66 7.15
CA TYR A 245 -14.80 11.30 7.16
C TYR A 245 -13.74 10.26 7.58
N SER A 246 -12.46 10.60 7.39
CA SER A 246 -11.30 9.96 8.01
C SER A 246 -11.26 8.43 7.79
N CYS A 247 -11.06 7.62 8.84
CA CYS A 247 -10.99 6.16 8.78
C CYS A 247 -12.21 5.54 8.09
N ARG A 248 -13.37 6.20 8.17
CA ARG A 248 -14.61 5.69 7.59
C ARG A 248 -14.63 5.75 6.07
N ASN A 249 -13.69 6.41 5.40
CA ASN A 249 -13.59 6.34 3.94
C ASN A 249 -13.31 4.91 3.46
N CYS A 250 -12.51 4.16 4.23
CA CYS A 250 -12.07 2.82 3.87
C CYS A 250 -12.70 1.75 4.76
N HIS A 251 -12.84 2.03 6.05
CA HIS A 251 -13.35 1.09 7.04
C HIS A 251 -14.85 1.26 7.28
N ARG A 252 -15.55 0.14 7.50
CA ARG A 252 -16.95 0.06 7.86
C ARG A 252 -17.09 -0.72 9.16
N THR A 253 -17.46 -0.05 10.24
CA THR A 253 -17.51 -0.65 11.58
C THR A 253 -18.60 -1.69 11.75
N HIS A 254 -19.69 -1.64 10.96
CA HIS A 254 -20.76 -2.62 11.01
C HIS A 254 -21.23 -3.03 9.62
N GLY A 255 -21.36 -4.34 9.39
CA GLY A 255 -21.76 -4.89 8.09
C GLY A 255 -20.74 -4.64 6.98
N ALA A 256 -19.45 -4.76 7.28
CA ALA A 256 -18.38 -4.78 6.28
C ALA A 256 -18.56 -5.96 5.29
N SER A 257 -17.74 -6.02 4.26
CA SER A 257 -17.69 -7.20 3.41
C SER A 257 -17.10 -8.37 4.21
N SER A 258 -17.88 -9.42 4.51
CA SER A 258 -17.38 -10.61 5.23
C SER A 258 -16.30 -11.38 4.45
N ALA A 259 -16.17 -11.11 3.14
CA ALA A 259 -15.11 -11.64 2.30
C ALA A 259 -13.73 -11.00 2.54
N GLN A 260 -13.62 -9.98 3.40
CA GLN A 260 -12.37 -9.27 3.64
C GLN A 260 -12.06 -9.03 5.11
N ALA A 261 -10.81 -9.33 5.47
CA ALA A 261 -10.23 -8.93 6.74
C ALA A 261 -10.19 -7.39 6.87
N TYR A 262 -10.08 -6.91 8.11
CA TYR A 262 -9.83 -5.49 8.45
C TYR A 262 -11.01 -4.55 8.23
N ILE A 263 -12.24 -5.08 8.24
CA ILE A 263 -13.50 -4.33 8.18
C ILE A 263 -13.53 -3.29 7.04
N LEU A 264 -12.97 -3.65 5.88
CA LEU A 264 -12.98 -2.80 4.70
C LEU A 264 -14.39 -2.70 4.10
N ARG A 265 -14.68 -1.56 3.47
CA ARG A 265 -15.98 -1.30 2.82
C ARG A 265 -16.25 -2.21 1.63
N GLY A 266 -15.20 -2.69 0.97
CA GLY A 266 -15.28 -3.63 -0.11
C GLY A 266 -13.90 -4.23 -0.38
N ALA A 267 -13.73 -4.84 -1.55
CA ALA A 267 -12.43 -5.36 -1.96
C ALA A 267 -11.34 -4.32 -1.84
N GLU A 268 -10.12 -4.76 -1.51
CA GLU A 268 -9.03 -3.87 -1.16
C GLU A 268 -8.83 -2.79 -2.22
N GLU A 269 -8.74 -3.19 -3.49
CA GLU A 269 -8.57 -2.29 -4.62
C GLU A 269 -9.83 -1.44 -4.84
N ASN A 270 -11.01 -2.04 -4.73
CA ASN A 270 -12.29 -1.35 -4.90
C ASN A 270 -12.49 -0.26 -3.84
N THR A 271 -11.95 -0.45 -2.64
CA THR A 271 -11.98 0.56 -1.58
C THR A 271 -11.21 1.81 -2.02
N CYS A 272 -10.06 1.64 -2.67
CA CYS A 272 -9.27 2.75 -3.24
C CYS A 272 -9.99 3.38 -4.45
N TYR A 273 -10.57 2.57 -5.34
CA TYR A 273 -11.18 3.01 -6.59
C TYR A 273 -12.42 3.89 -6.43
N ASN A 274 -13.06 3.90 -5.25
CA ASN A 274 -14.13 4.85 -4.96
C ASN A 274 -13.69 6.31 -5.10
N CYS A 275 -12.41 6.59 -4.89
CA CYS A 275 -11.84 7.93 -5.06
C CYS A 275 -10.79 7.98 -6.20
N HIS A 276 -10.04 6.89 -6.38
CA HIS A 276 -8.92 6.79 -7.31
C HIS A 276 -9.27 6.06 -8.62
N GLY A 277 -10.56 5.83 -8.87
CA GLY A 277 -11.08 5.17 -10.06
C GLY A 277 -11.60 6.12 -11.13
N SER A 278 -12.62 5.67 -11.86
CA SER A 278 -13.27 6.43 -12.93
C SER A 278 -14.79 6.55 -12.66
N PRO A 279 -15.33 7.78 -12.51
CA PRO A 279 -14.60 9.05 -12.38
C PRO A 279 -13.78 9.11 -11.08
N ALA A 280 -12.65 9.82 -11.10
CA ALA A 280 -11.90 10.09 -9.88
C ALA A 280 -12.57 11.21 -9.10
N LEU A 281 -12.46 11.15 -7.78
CA LEU A 281 -12.89 12.24 -6.90
C LEU A 281 -12.04 13.50 -7.20
N PRO A 282 -12.59 14.73 -7.17
CA PRO A 282 -11.83 15.94 -7.45
C PRO A 282 -10.55 16.05 -6.61
N GLY A 283 -9.40 16.21 -7.27
CA GLY A 283 -8.08 16.25 -6.62
C GLY A 283 -7.40 14.89 -6.47
N ALA A 284 -8.14 13.78 -6.60
CA ALA A 284 -7.56 12.44 -6.70
C ALA A 284 -7.07 12.13 -8.12
N LYS A 285 -6.25 11.09 -8.23
CA LYS A 285 -5.72 10.58 -9.50
C LYS A 285 -6.44 9.29 -9.88
N ASN A 286 -6.92 9.22 -11.13
CA ASN A 286 -7.49 7.98 -11.69
C ASN A 286 -6.38 7.01 -12.05
N ILE A 287 -6.04 6.10 -11.15
CA ILE A 287 -5.04 5.05 -11.39
C ILE A 287 -5.65 3.79 -12.00
N LYS A 288 -6.98 3.59 -11.89
CA LYS A 288 -7.66 2.39 -12.38
C LYS A 288 -7.45 2.19 -13.88
N ASN A 289 -7.48 3.27 -14.66
CA ASN A 289 -7.26 3.20 -16.11
C ASN A 289 -5.87 2.67 -16.50
N LEU A 290 -4.86 2.79 -15.63
CA LEU A 290 -3.51 2.33 -15.93
C LEU A 290 -3.43 0.80 -15.84
N TYR A 291 -4.24 0.17 -15.00
CA TYR A 291 -4.34 -1.29 -14.88
C TYR A 291 -5.13 -1.93 -16.03
N ALA A 292 -5.75 -1.15 -16.91
CA ALA A 292 -6.27 -1.67 -18.19
C ALA A 292 -5.15 -1.88 -19.24
N LYS A 293 -3.96 -1.31 -19.04
CA LYS A 293 -2.86 -1.36 -20.03
C LYS A 293 -2.19 -2.73 -20.09
N ALA A 294 -1.50 -3.00 -21.20
CA ALA A 294 -0.91 -4.29 -21.52
C ALA A 294 0.20 -4.70 -20.54
N SER A 295 1.12 -3.78 -20.21
CA SER A 295 2.18 -4.01 -19.24
C SER A 295 1.83 -3.30 -17.93
N LYS A 296 1.69 -4.03 -16.83
CA LYS A 296 1.24 -3.49 -15.53
C LYS A 296 1.67 -4.37 -14.37
N HIS A 297 1.65 -3.82 -13.16
CA HIS A 297 1.69 -4.63 -11.95
C HIS A 297 0.37 -5.40 -11.76
N PRO A 298 0.40 -6.60 -11.15
CA PRO A 298 -0.75 -7.51 -11.05
C PRO A 298 -1.78 -7.13 -9.97
N THR A 299 -2.00 -5.83 -9.72
CA THR A 299 -2.82 -5.30 -8.62
C THR A 299 -4.29 -5.72 -8.69
N GLU A 300 -4.84 -5.96 -9.88
CA GLU A 300 -6.24 -6.40 -10.02
C GLU A 300 -6.39 -7.91 -10.28
N SER A 301 -5.27 -8.63 -10.41
CA SER A 301 -5.25 -10.04 -10.81
C SER A 301 -5.01 -11.02 -9.67
N VAL A 302 -4.58 -10.51 -8.52
CA VAL A 302 -4.36 -11.27 -7.29
C VAL A 302 -5.09 -10.51 -6.20
N SER A 303 -5.98 -11.19 -5.46
CA SER A 303 -6.75 -10.57 -4.38
C SER A 303 -6.80 -11.52 -3.19
N GLY A 304 -6.77 -10.97 -1.98
CA GLY A 304 -6.87 -11.72 -0.72
C GLY A 304 -5.61 -12.51 -0.37
N VAL A 305 -4.47 -12.20 -1.01
CA VAL A 305 -3.17 -12.80 -0.69
C VAL A 305 -2.38 -11.94 0.27
N HIS A 306 -2.56 -10.62 0.23
CA HIS A 306 -1.95 -9.72 1.19
C HIS A 306 -2.41 -10.03 2.62
N ILE A 307 -1.45 -10.12 3.54
CA ILE A 307 -1.74 -10.30 4.97
C ILE A 307 -1.14 -9.15 5.78
N ASN A 308 -1.87 -8.66 6.77
CA ASN A 308 -1.34 -7.66 7.68
C ASN A 308 -0.84 -8.33 8.98
N PRO A 309 0.44 -8.17 9.35
CA PRO A 309 1.53 -7.58 8.56
C PRO A 309 2.29 -8.60 7.70
N GLU A 310 2.87 -8.09 6.62
CA GLU A 310 3.93 -8.77 5.87
C GLU A 310 5.28 -8.30 6.36
N LEU A 311 6.01 -9.20 7.02
CA LEU A 311 7.26 -8.86 7.70
C LEU A 311 8.48 -9.35 6.94
N ASP A 312 8.35 -10.39 6.11
CA ASP A 312 9.49 -10.96 5.41
C ASP A 312 9.12 -11.69 4.11
N ALA A 313 10.16 -12.23 3.45
CA ALA A 313 10.04 -12.96 2.19
C ALA A 313 9.07 -14.15 2.22
N SER A 314 8.78 -14.75 3.39
CA SER A 314 7.81 -15.85 3.50
C SER A 314 6.38 -15.45 3.10
N ASN A 315 6.09 -14.15 3.09
CA ASN A 315 4.85 -13.57 2.58
C ASN A 315 4.86 -13.36 1.06
N LEU A 316 6.03 -13.36 0.43
CA LEU A 316 6.21 -13.00 -0.99
C LEU A 316 6.75 -14.14 -1.86
N LYS A 317 7.05 -15.30 -1.27
CA LYS A 317 7.57 -16.49 -1.97
C LYS A 317 6.58 -17.08 -2.99
N THR A 318 7.03 -18.08 -3.75
CA THR A 318 6.23 -18.82 -4.74
C THR A 318 4.85 -19.20 -4.21
N GLY A 319 3.81 -18.88 -4.99
CA GLY A 319 2.41 -19.08 -4.60
C GLY A 319 1.79 -17.94 -3.79
N LYS A 320 2.60 -16.99 -3.30
CA LYS A 320 2.15 -15.80 -2.56
C LYS A 320 2.61 -14.48 -3.20
N ARG A 321 3.19 -14.52 -4.40
CA ARG A 321 3.60 -13.28 -5.10
C ARG A 321 2.37 -12.47 -5.48
N HIS A 322 2.31 -11.24 -5.00
CA HIS A 322 1.27 -10.27 -5.30
C HIS A 322 1.87 -8.86 -5.34
N SER A 323 1.06 -7.89 -5.75
CA SER A 323 1.40 -6.47 -5.74
C SER A 323 0.11 -5.68 -5.71
N GLU A 324 -0.45 -5.52 -4.52
CA GLU A 324 -1.66 -4.77 -4.24
C GLU A 324 -1.33 -3.29 -3.94
N CYS A 325 -2.35 -2.45 -3.77
CA CYS A 325 -2.16 -1.03 -3.49
C CYS A 325 -1.33 -0.82 -2.21
N TRP A 326 -1.60 -1.64 -1.18
CA TRP A 326 -0.95 -1.54 0.13
C TRP A 326 0.53 -1.96 0.11
N ASP A 327 0.92 -2.82 -0.83
CA ASP A 327 2.32 -3.29 -0.94
C ASP A 327 3.30 -2.19 -1.33
N CYS A 328 2.80 -1.16 -2.01
CA CYS A 328 3.57 0.01 -2.44
C CYS A 328 3.23 1.27 -1.64
N HIS A 329 1.99 1.42 -1.19
CA HIS A 329 1.51 2.61 -0.50
C HIS A 329 0.95 2.27 0.87
N ASN A 330 1.35 3.02 1.90
CA ASN A 330 0.67 2.97 3.18
C ASN A 330 -0.36 4.12 3.23
N PRO A 331 -1.67 3.88 3.08
CA PRO A 331 -2.67 4.95 3.05
C PRO A 331 -2.79 5.71 4.38
N HIS A 332 -2.24 5.19 5.48
CA HIS A 332 -2.14 5.93 6.73
C HIS A 332 -0.93 6.89 6.80
N ARG A 333 0.00 6.83 5.86
CA ARG A 333 1.26 7.60 5.92
C ARG A 333 1.65 8.30 4.62
N ALA A 334 1.18 7.79 3.48
CA ALA A 334 1.45 8.35 2.17
C ALA A 334 1.01 9.81 2.10
N LYS A 335 1.86 10.65 1.50
CA LYS A 335 1.63 12.08 1.29
C LYS A 335 1.65 12.41 -0.19
N ALA A 336 1.14 13.59 -0.54
CA ALA A 336 1.21 14.08 -1.91
C ALA A 336 2.66 14.43 -2.28
N GLY A 337 3.20 13.79 -3.30
CA GLY A 337 4.56 14.05 -3.79
C GLY A 337 5.18 12.80 -4.39
N THR A 338 5.87 12.97 -5.52
CA THR A 338 6.69 11.91 -6.14
C THR A 338 8.15 12.16 -5.85
N HIS A 339 9.03 11.22 -6.21
CA HIS A 339 10.46 11.46 -6.17
C HIS A 339 10.87 12.65 -7.06
N VAL A 340 12.06 13.16 -6.79
CA VAL A 340 12.71 14.22 -7.56
C VAL A 340 13.90 13.63 -8.32
N THR A 341 14.04 14.02 -9.59
CA THR A 341 15.10 13.57 -10.49
C THR A 341 16.05 14.74 -10.77
N PRO A 342 17.39 14.57 -10.73
CA PRO A 342 18.15 13.36 -10.38
C PRO A 342 18.08 13.00 -8.89
N GLY A 343 18.20 11.71 -8.60
CA GLY A 343 18.16 11.14 -7.26
C GLY A 343 17.51 9.77 -7.28
N ASN A 344 17.79 8.95 -6.26
CA ASN A 344 17.15 7.65 -6.06
C ASN A 344 16.33 7.59 -4.75
N ALA A 345 16.16 8.72 -4.09
CA ALA A 345 15.29 8.88 -2.93
C ALA A 345 13.84 8.50 -3.26
N ILE A 346 13.12 7.95 -2.29
CA ILE A 346 11.68 7.70 -2.44
C ILE A 346 10.91 9.03 -2.52
N GLY A 347 9.72 8.99 -3.12
CA GLY A 347 8.74 10.05 -3.00
C GLY A 347 7.89 9.94 -1.75
N ASP A 348 7.25 11.05 -1.37
CA ASP A 348 6.31 11.15 -0.26
C ASP A 348 5.13 10.16 -0.34
N SER A 349 4.76 9.75 -1.55
CA SER A 349 3.72 8.74 -1.78
C SER A 349 4.07 7.35 -1.24
N LEU A 350 5.36 7.06 -1.01
CA LEU A 350 5.83 5.76 -0.51
C LEU A 350 6.06 5.73 1.00
N LEU A 351 5.82 6.84 1.71
CA LEU A 351 6.00 6.90 3.17
C LEU A 351 5.13 5.86 3.87
N GLY A 352 5.73 5.16 4.83
CA GLY A 352 5.11 4.09 5.60
C GLY A 352 5.05 2.73 4.91
N ALA A 353 5.37 2.65 3.62
CA ALA A 353 5.63 1.38 2.97
C ALA A 353 7.00 0.83 3.41
N TRP A 354 7.37 -0.34 2.91
CA TRP A 354 8.66 -0.95 3.21
C TRP A 354 9.27 -1.63 2.00
N GLY A 355 10.61 -1.68 2.01
CA GLY A 355 11.44 -2.36 1.02
C GLY A 355 12.60 -3.11 1.67
N VAL A 356 13.57 -3.49 0.86
CA VAL A 356 14.74 -4.26 1.31
C VAL A 356 16.04 -3.66 0.79
N GLU A 357 17.03 -3.55 1.67
CA GLU A 357 18.39 -3.16 1.31
C GLU A 357 19.26 -4.43 1.11
N PRO A 358 19.82 -4.65 -0.09
CA PRO A 358 20.70 -5.79 -0.35
C PRO A 358 22.09 -5.60 0.26
N THR A 359 22.67 -6.70 0.76
CA THR A 359 24.09 -6.83 1.12
C THR A 359 24.81 -7.72 0.13
N TYR A 360 26.08 -7.42 -0.21
CA TYR A 360 26.84 -8.17 -1.23
C TYR A 360 28.16 -8.70 -0.66
N GLY A 361 28.59 -9.87 -1.15
CA GLY A 361 29.87 -10.50 -0.83
C GLY A 361 31.06 -10.02 -1.69
N GLY A 362 30.85 -9.11 -2.62
CA GLY A 362 31.91 -8.48 -3.43
C GLY A 362 32.21 -9.14 -4.78
N GLY A 363 31.66 -10.31 -5.10
CA GLY A 363 31.84 -10.93 -6.42
C GLY A 363 31.02 -10.27 -7.53
N VAL A 364 31.59 -10.24 -8.74
CA VAL A 364 30.93 -9.71 -9.95
C VAL A 364 29.78 -10.62 -10.36
N TRP A 365 28.63 -10.03 -10.72
CA TRP A 365 27.46 -10.76 -11.23
C TRP A 365 26.97 -11.89 -10.32
N GLN A 366 27.08 -11.65 -9.01
CA GLN A 366 26.48 -12.49 -7.98
C GLN A 366 25.25 -11.79 -7.42
N ALA A 367 24.27 -12.58 -6.99
CA ALA A 367 23.12 -12.05 -6.27
C ALA A 367 23.57 -11.45 -4.93
N ALA A 368 22.70 -10.66 -4.30
CA ALA A 368 22.91 -10.27 -2.91
C ALA A 368 23.06 -11.51 -2.00
N THR A 369 23.74 -11.38 -0.87
CA THR A 369 23.91 -12.46 0.12
C THR A 369 22.83 -12.43 1.18
N SER A 370 22.32 -11.23 1.49
CA SER A 370 21.21 -11.02 2.42
C SER A 370 20.48 -9.73 2.11
N PHE A 371 19.33 -9.55 2.76
CA PHE A 371 18.51 -8.35 2.66
C PHE A 371 18.11 -7.87 4.06
N VAL A 372 18.15 -6.55 4.25
CA VAL A 372 17.69 -5.90 5.48
C VAL A 372 16.41 -5.15 5.20
N ARG A 373 15.35 -5.41 5.98
CA ARG A 373 14.07 -4.71 5.87
C ARG A 373 14.22 -3.22 6.17
N GLN A 374 13.62 -2.38 5.34
CA GLN A 374 13.63 -0.93 5.45
C GLN A 374 12.20 -0.39 5.52
N VAL A 375 11.81 0.20 6.64
CA VAL A 375 10.52 0.90 6.77
C VAL A 375 10.71 2.36 6.40
N PHE A 376 9.97 2.85 5.41
CA PHE A 376 10.16 4.18 4.85
C PHE A 376 9.59 5.26 5.76
N ASN A 377 10.44 5.81 6.61
CA ASN A 377 10.03 6.81 7.60
C ASN A 377 10.17 8.26 7.13
N ASP A 378 11.04 8.50 6.16
CA ASP A 378 11.32 9.80 5.55
C ASP A 378 11.78 9.61 4.10
N THR A 379 11.96 10.71 3.35
CA THR A 379 12.38 10.66 1.94
C THR A 379 13.89 10.80 1.75
N THR A 380 14.67 11.11 2.80
CA THR A 380 16.11 11.38 2.69
C THR A 380 16.93 10.10 2.83
N ASN A 381 16.55 9.23 3.75
CA ASN A 381 17.31 8.03 4.12
C ASN A 381 17.01 6.85 3.20
N TYR A 382 15.79 6.76 2.68
CA TYR A 382 15.31 5.60 1.93
C TYR A 382 15.29 5.81 0.42
N LYS A 383 15.44 4.71 -0.33
CA LYS A 383 15.65 4.73 -1.78
C LYS A 383 14.60 3.87 -2.50
N GLU A 384 14.12 4.32 -3.66
CA GLU A 384 13.02 3.63 -4.37
C GLU A 384 13.38 2.19 -4.76
N TYR A 385 14.64 1.94 -5.13
CA TYR A 385 15.07 0.59 -5.49
C TYR A 385 14.83 -0.43 -4.37
N GLN A 386 14.83 0.01 -3.09
CA GLN A 386 14.58 -0.87 -1.96
C GLN A 386 13.17 -1.46 -2.04
N LEU A 387 12.18 -0.68 -2.47
CA LEU A 387 10.83 -1.17 -2.72
C LEU A 387 10.81 -2.15 -3.89
N CYS A 388 11.46 -1.80 -5.00
CA CYS A 388 11.47 -2.64 -6.19
C CYS A 388 12.13 -3.99 -5.91
N PHE A 389 13.28 -4.00 -5.24
CA PHE A 389 14.05 -5.21 -4.94
C PHE A 389 13.28 -6.17 -4.02
N LYS A 390 12.31 -5.67 -3.25
CA LYS A 390 11.40 -6.53 -2.47
C LYS A 390 10.71 -7.57 -3.36
N CYS A 391 10.33 -7.21 -4.60
CA CYS A 391 9.56 -8.08 -5.49
C CYS A 391 10.35 -8.56 -6.73
N HIS A 392 11.39 -7.81 -7.09
CA HIS A 392 12.21 -7.94 -8.31
C HIS A 392 13.63 -8.46 -8.02
N SER A 393 13.82 -9.15 -6.90
CA SER A 393 15.07 -9.85 -6.61
C SER A 393 14.79 -11.24 -6.05
N TYR A 394 15.84 -12.05 -5.87
CA TYR A 394 15.70 -13.35 -5.22
C TYR A 394 15.05 -13.29 -3.83
N TYR A 395 14.95 -12.12 -3.20
CA TYR A 395 14.16 -11.94 -1.98
C TYR A 395 12.74 -12.51 -2.12
N ALA A 396 12.04 -12.21 -3.21
CA ALA A 396 10.65 -12.67 -3.41
C ALA A 396 10.52 -14.03 -4.09
N TYR A 397 11.50 -14.48 -4.89
CA TYR A 397 11.33 -15.71 -5.69
C TYR A 397 12.47 -16.72 -5.54
N ALA A 398 13.35 -16.53 -4.55
CA ALA A 398 14.53 -17.36 -4.34
C ALA A 398 15.38 -17.48 -5.63
N ALA A 399 15.96 -18.65 -5.91
CA ALA A 399 16.96 -18.80 -6.96
C ALA A 399 16.41 -18.69 -8.40
N THR A 400 15.09 -18.72 -8.61
CA THR A 400 14.51 -18.78 -9.95
C THR A 400 13.58 -17.59 -10.20
N PRO A 401 14.01 -16.59 -10.99
CA PRO A 401 13.14 -15.52 -11.43
C PRO A 401 11.92 -16.06 -12.20
N PRO A 402 10.76 -15.40 -12.11
CA PRO A 402 9.63 -15.68 -12.98
C PRO A 402 10.03 -15.60 -14.46
N ALA A 403 9.38 -16.39 -15.31
CA ALA A 403 9.69 -16.44 -16.74
C ALA A 403 9.69 -15.04 -17.37
N GLY A 404 10.78 -14.70 -18.07
CA GLY A 404 10.95 -13.39 -18.72
C GLY A 404 11.46 -12.27 -17.81
N TYR A 405 11.73 -12.55 -16.53
CA TYR A 405 12.32 -11.61 -15.58
C TYR A 405 13.75 -12.04 -15.21
N THR A 406 14.53 -11.08 -14.72
CA THR A 406 15.89 -11.25 -14.22
C THR A 406 15.96 -10.85 -12.75
N ASP A 407 17.08 -11.13 -12.09
CA ASP A 407 17.31 -10.69 -10.71
C ASP A 407 17.99 -9.33 -10.66
N GLN A 408 17.24 -8.31 -10.22
CA GLN A 408 17.74 -6.95 -10.15
C GLN A 408 18.87 -6.81 -9.12
N SER A 409 18.95 -7.68 -8.10
CA SER A 409 20.09 -7.68 -7.18
C SER A 409 21.38 -8.13 -7.88
N VAL A 410 21.31 -9.01 -8.88
CA VAL A 410 22.47 -9.41 -9.68
C VAL A 410 22.91 -8.26 -10.59
N GLU A 411 21.96 -7.63 -11.27
CA GLU A 411 22.22 -6.61 -12.29
C GLU A 411 22.78 -5.32 -11.70
N TYR A 412 22.29 -4.91 -10.53
CA TYR A 412 22.74 -3.71 -9.81
C TYR A 412 23.77 -3.99 -8.72
N ASN A 413 24.41 -5.17 -8.74
CA ASN A 413 25.51 -5.47 -7.84
C ASN A 413 26.65 -4.42 -8.00
N PRO A 414 27.13 -3.77 -6.91
CA PRO A 414 28.17 -2.75 -6.97
C PRO A 414 29.50 -3.22 -7.58
N SER A 415 29.78 -4.52 -7.53
CA SER A 415 30.97 -5.14 -8.13
C SER A 415 30.85 -5.33 -9.64
N ASN A 416 29.69 -5.10 -10.25
CA ASN A 416 29.56 -5.10 -11.70
C ASN A 416 30.40 -3.97 -12.32
N ARG A 417 30.99 -4.23 -13.50
CA ARG A 417 31.87 -3.25 -14.19
C ARG A 417 31.09 -2.05 -14.74
N SER A 418 29.78 -2.19 -14.93
CA SER A 418 28.89 -1.08 -15.22
C SER A 418 27.45 -1.34 -14.76
N ALA A 419 26.76 -0.27 -14.40
CA ALA A 419 25.33 -0.24 -14.12
C ALA A 419 24.79 1.17 -14.35
N HIS A 420 23.51 1.28 -14.72
CA HIS A 420 22.78 2.53 -14.56
C HIS A 420 22.67 2.87 -13.07
N PRO A 421 22.69 4.17 -12.70
CA PRO A 421 22.93 4.57 -11.33
C PRO A 421 21.68 4.51 -10.45
N VAL A 422 20.93 3.41 -10.49
CA VAL A 422 19.72 3.20 -9.67
C VAL A 422 20.10 3.02 -8.19
N ARG A 423 21.09 2.17 -7.91
CA ARG A 423 21.58 1.90 -6.57
C ARG A 423 22.76 2.80 -6.21
N ASN A 424 23.82 2.73 -7.01
CA ASN A 424 25.08 3.42 -6.81
C ASN A 424 25.26 4.45 -7.93
N SER A 425 25.81 5.63 -7.61
CA SER A 425 26.30 6.52 -8.67
C SER A 425 27.42 5.81 -9.45
N ALA A 426 27.65 6.19 -10.71
CA ALA A 426 28.67 5.54 -11.53
C ALA A 426 30.06 5.61 -10.87
N ASN A 427 30.39 6.71 -10.18
CA ASN A 427 31.65 6.86 -9.47
C ASN A 427 31.73 5.97 -8.21
N ALA A 428 30.60 5.71 -7.56
CA ALA A 428 30.48 4.81 -6.41
C ALA A 428 30.35 3.32 -6.79
N GLN A 429 30.27 2.98 -8.08
CA GLN A 429 30.30 1.59 -8.55
C GLN A 429 31.71 1.02 -8.32
N THR A 430 31.84 0.11 -7.35
CA THR A 430 33.15 -0.39 -6.88
C THR A 430 33.86 -1.25 -7.91
N GLY A 431 33.11 -2.06 -8.67
CA GLY A 431 33.65 -2.87 -9.76
C GLY A 431 34.05 -2.08 -10.99
N ALA A 432 33.53 -0.86 -11.19
CA ALA A 432 33.80 -0.10 -12.40
C ALA A 432 35.24 0.40 -12.47
N VAL A 433 35.89 0.20 -13.61
CA VAL A 433 37.24 0.76 -13.90
C VAL A 433 37.09 2.21 -14.37
N ALA A 434 38.04 3.07 -13.97
CA ALA A 434 38.12 4.44 -14.46
C ALA A 434 38.41 4.49 -15.98
N PRO A 435 37.89 5.50 -16.72
CA PRO A 435 36.91 6.49 -16.27
C PRO A 435 35.52 5.84 -16.10
N LYS A 436 34.91 6.07 -14.94
CA LYS A 436 33.61 5.46 -14.58
C LYS A 436 32.44 6.21 -15.20
N ALA A 437 32.43 7.53 -15.05
CA ALA A 437 31.43 8.41 -15.65
C ALA A 437 31.48 8.44 -17.19
N LEU A 438 30.38 8.87 -17.80
CA LEU A 438 30.35 9.35 -19.19
C LEU A 438 30.74 10.83 -19.21
N ALA A 439 31.08 11.37 -20.38
CA ALA A 439 31.26 12.81 -20.54
C ALA A 439 29.92 13.53 -20.53
N ALA A 440 29.89 14.80 -20.10
CA ALA A 440 28.67 15.60 -20.04
C ALA A 440 27.94 15.69 -21.39
N ALA A 441 28.69 15.76 -22.51
CA ALA A 441 28.14 15.78 -23.87
C ALA A 441 27.45 14.45 -24.29
N GLN A 442 27.65 13.37 -23.53
CA GLN A 442 27.02 12.06 -23.76
C GLN A 442 25.76 11.86 -22.91
N MET A 443 25.30 12.91 -22.23
CA MET A 443 24.13 12.91 -21.36
C MET A 443 23.20 14.07 -21.72
N SER A 444 21.90 13.87 -21.59
CA SER A 444 20.88 14.92 -21.67
C SER A 444 20.62 15.51 -20.28
N THR A 445 20.13 16.75 -20.23
CA THR A 445 19.62 17.36 -18.99
C THR A 445 18.51 16.51 -18.37
N PRO A 446 18.49 16.33 -17.03
CA PRO A 446 19.37 16.92 -16.01
C PRO A 446 20.68 16.14 -15.73
N TRP A 447 20.96 15.07 -16.48
CA TRP A 447 22.08 14.14 -16.23
C TRP A 447 23.45 14.61 -16.72
N ASN A 448 23.48 15.72 -17.47
CA ASN A 448 24.68 16.32 -18.04
C ASN A 448 25.47 17.20 -17.05
N THR A 449 24.91 17.45 -15.87
CA THR A 449 25.56 18.20 -14.78
C THR A 449 26.01 17.21 -13.71
N ASN A 450 27.22 17.35 -13.15
CA ASN A 450 27.73 16.43 -12.11
C ASN A 450 27.71 14.94 -12.52
N THR A 451 28.01 14.66 -13.79
CA THR A 451 27.91 13.33 -14.39
C THR A 451 28.76 12.32 -13.61
N GLY A 452 28.14 11.18 -13.29
CA GLY A 452 28.75 10.08 -12.56
C GLY A 452 28.53 10.10 -11.06
N ASN A 453 28.10 11.23 -10.49
CA ASN A 453 27.75 11.33 -9.06
C ASN A 453 26.24 11.26 -8.80
N GLN A 454 25.44 11.47 -9.84
CA GLN A 454 23.97 11.39 -9.76
C GLN A 454 23.49 9.93 -9.68
N THR A 455 22.30 9.76 -9.10
CA THR A 455 21.54 8.50 -9.06
C THR A 455 20.15 8.67 -9.68
N MET A 456 19.45 7.58 -9.95
CA MET A 456 18.10 7.57 -10.52
C MET A 456 17.19 6.60 -9.79
N THR A 457 15.88 6.80 -9.91
CA THR A 457 14.87 5.85 -9.44
C THR A 457 14.57 4.82 -10.53
N CYS A 458 13.92 3.70 -10.17
CA CYS A 458 13.40 2.77 -11.16
C CYS A 458 12.29 3.45 -11.98
N SER A 459 11.47 4.29 -11.34
CA SER A 459 10.34 4.99 -11.98
C SER A 459 10.72 6.21 -12.84
N ASP A 460 12.02 6.54 -12.93
CA ASP A 460 12.56 7.39 -13.98
C ASP A 460 12.50 6.69 -15.36
N CYS A 461 12.60 5.35 -15.37
CA CYS A 461 12.57 4.50 -16.56
C CYS A 461 11.24 3.74 -16.72
N HIS A 462 10.64 3.32 -15.60
CA HIS A 462 9.44 2.48 -15.56
C HIS A 462 8.20 3.26 -15.11
N GLY A 463 7.22 3.40 -16.00
CA GLY A 463 6.00 4.14 -15.73
C GLY A 463 5.09 4.19 -16.95
N SER A 464 4.06 5.02 -16.86
CA SER A 464 3.15 5.22 -17.98
C SER A 464 3.87 5.78 -19.20
N ASP A 465 3.46 5.30 -20.38
CA ASP A 465 3.82 5.83 -21.68
C ASP A 465 3.22 7.22 -21.96
N VAL A 466 2.21 7.62 -21.19
CA VAL A 466 1.50 8.90 -21.32
C VAL A 466 1.92 9.83 -20.19
N ALA A 467 2.43 11.02 -20.52
CA ALA A 467 3.01 11.95 -19.56
C ALA A 467 2.00 12.55 -18.57
N SER A 468 0.73 12.67 -18.95
CA SER A 468 -0.35 13.20 -18.10
C SER A 468 -0.92 12.18 -17.12
N ASP A 469 -0.58 10.89 -17.29
CA ASP A 469 -1.07 9.85 -16.41
C ASP A 469 -0.47 9.98 -14.99
N PRO A 470 -1.12 9.39 -13.98
CA PRO A 470 -0.54 9.29 -12.65
C PRO A 470 0.86 8.67 -12.70
N LYS A 471 1.82 9.40 -12.13
CA LYS A 471 3.22 8.99 -12.05
C LYS A 471 3.37 7.74 -11.19
N GLY A 472 4.38 6.93 -11.52
CA GLY A 472 4.67 5.65 -10.84
C GLY A 472 4.48 4.45 -11.78
N PRO A 473 5.00 3.27 -11.40
CA PRO A 473 5.02 2.11 -12.27
C PRO A 473 3.69 1.33 -12.24
N HIS A 474 2.53 1.97 -12.44
CA HIS A 474 1.24 1.28 -12.40
C HIS A 474 0.99 0.44 -13.65
N GLY A 475 1.02 1.09 -14.83
CA GLY A 475 0.82 0.43 -16.11
C GLY A 475 1.15 1.31 -17.31
N SER A 476 1.46 0.67 -18.43
CA SER A 476 1.92 1.27 -19.69
C SER A 476 1.50 0.41 -20.89
N ALA A 477 1.28 1.03 -22.04
CA ALA A 477 1.13 0.27 -23.28
C ALA A 477 2.46 -0.31 -23.77
N SER A 478 3.59 0.21 -23.28
CA SER A 478 4.94 -0.26 -23.60
C SER A 478 5.29 -1.52 -22.80
N GLN A 479 5.90 -2.50 -23.46
CA GLN A 479 6.49 -3.66 -22.78
C GLN A 479 7.49 -3.20 -21.70
N TYR A 480 7.54 -3.93 -20.57
CA TYR A 480 8.37 -3.60 -19.40
C TYR A 480 8.05 -2.25 -18.75
N MET A 481 6.90 -1.66 -19.08
CA MET A 481 6.50 -0.33 -18.62
C MET A 481 7.51 0.76 -18.96
N LEU A 482 8.16 0.72 -20.12
CA LEU A 482 9.04 1.81 -20.54
C LEU A 482 8.26 3.13 -20.67
N LYS A 483 8.71 4.12 -19.91
CA LYS A 483 8.03 5.39 -19.65
C LYS A 483 8.13 6.37 -20.81
N GLY A 484 7.10 7.20 -20.94
CA GLY A 484 7.07 8.34 -21.85
C GLY A 484 6.93 7.97 -23.33
N PRO A 485 7.04 8.96 -24.24
CA PRO A 485 6.85 8.74 -25.68
C PRO A 485 8.01 7.98 -26.32
N ARG A 486 9.25 8.22 -25.87
CA ARG A 486 10.46 7.50 -26.28
C ARG A 486 10.56 6.18 -25.52
N ARG A 487 9.85 5.15 -25.98
CA ARG A 487 9.61 3.91 -25.21
C ARG A 487 10.01 2.63 -25.93
N HIS A 488 10.61 2.74 -27.12
CA HIS A 488 10.90 1.60 -27.97
C HIS A 488 12.33 1.09 -27.76
N TRP A 489 12.45 -0.13 -27.24
CA TRP A 489 13.71 -0.87 -27.10
C TRP A 489 13.45 -2.38 -26.93
N PRO A 490 14.26 -3.28 -27.53
CA PRO A 490 15.36 -3.02 -28.48
C PRO A 490 14.89 -2.79 -29.91
N LYS A 491 13.58 -2.93 -30.15
CA LYS A 491 12.94 -2.76 -31.46
C LYS A 491 12.20 -1.43 -31.53
N ASN A 492 12.10 -0.88 -32.73
CA ASN A 492 11.25 0.25 -33.07
C ASN A 492 9.76 -0.16 -33.14
N ALA A 493 8.88 0.81 -33.41
CA ALA A 493 7.44 0.58 -33.51
C ALA A 493 7.04 -0.41 -34.63
N ALA A 494 7.86 -0.54 -35.68
CA ALA A 494 7.65 -1.50 -36.78
C ALA A 494 8.22 -2.91 -36.48
N GLY A 495 8.81 -3.12 -35.30
CA GLY A 495 9.38 -4.41 -34.90
C GLY A 495 10.80 -4.70 -35.41
N ALA A 496 11.45 -3.74 -36.07
CA ALA A 496 12.85 -3.84 -36.49
C ALA A 496 13.81 -3.39 -35.37
N LEU A 497 15.00 -3.99 -35.30
CA LEU A 497 16.03 -3.63 -34.32
C LEU A 497 16.64 -2.27 -34.65
N TRP A 498 16.95 -1.48 -33.61
CA TRP A 498 17.63 -0.20 -33.78
C TRP A 498 19.09 -0.37 -34.23
N SER A 499 19.49 0.43 -35.21
CA SER A 499 20.86 0.50 -35.75
C SER A 499 21.39 1.93 -35.74
N LEU A 500 22.72 2.07 -35.90
CA LEU A 500 23.31 3.39 -36.11
C LEU A 500 23.00 3.97 -37.51
N ASP A 501 22.57 3.15 -38.47
CA ASP A 501 22.07 3.61 -39.78
C ASP A 501 20.78 4.42 -39.61
N ASP A 502 19.90 3.99 -38.69
CA ASP A 502 18.68 4.72 -38.36
C ASP A 502 18.99 6.12 -37.84
N VAL A 503 19.96 6.21 -36.95
CA VAL A 503 20.39 7.47 -36.32
C VAL A 503 21.05 8.39 -37.35
N LYS A 504 22.01 7.88 -38.12
CA LYS A 504 22.77 8.65 -39.11
C LYS A 504 21.86 9.26 -40.19
N ASN A 505 20.94 8.46 -40.70
CA ASN A 505 20.09 8.83 -41.83
C ASN A 505 18.71 9.31 -41.40
N ASN A 506 18.52 9.57 -40.10
CA ASN A 506 17.28 10.05 -39.51
C ASN A 506 16.04 9.21 -39.90
N LYS A 507 16.18 7.88 -39.86
CA LYS A 507 15.10 6.93 -40.19
C LYS A 507 14.30 6.56 -38.95
N ASN A 508 13.10 6.01 -39.19
CA ASN A 508 12.27 5.34 -38.19
C ASN A 508 11.99 6.18 -36.94
N SER A 509 12.01 7.52 -37.05
CA SER A 509 11.76 8.45 -35.94
C SER A 509 12.64 8.20 -34.70
N TRP A 510 13.88 7.74 -34.88
CA TRP A 510 14.76 7.32 -33.77
C TRP A 510 14.85 8.33 -32.61
N ALA A 511 14.88 9.63 -32.91
CA ALA A 511 15.00 10.70 -31.91
C ALA A 511 13.72 10.90 -31.07
N ALA A 512 12.56 10.48 -31.58
CA ALA A 512 11.27 10.57 -30.90
C ALA A 512 10.85 9.25 -30.23
N ASP A 513 11.37 8.12 -30.71
CA ASP A 513 10.85 6.81 -30.34
C ASP A 513 11.83 5.96 -29.50
N MET A 514 13.13 6.06 -29.75
CA MET A 514 14.11 5.18 -29.11
C MET A 514 14.28 5.50 -27.63
N PHE A 515 14.18 4.48 -26.77
CA PHE A 515 14.22 4.67 -25.32
C PHE A 515 15.53 5.30 -24.80
N CYS A 516 16.68 4.92 -25.37
CA CYS A 516 17.99 5.36 -24.87
C CYS A 516 18.20 6.88 -24.99
N VAL A 517 17.59 7.55 -25.97
CA VAL A 517 17.75 9.01 -26.17
C VAL A 517 16.93 9.87 -25.22
N ASN A 518 16.22 9.26 -24.26
CA ASN A 518 15.75 9.99 -23.08
C ASN A 518 16.91 10.57 -22.28
N CYS A 519 18.05 9.87 -22.23
CA CYS A 519 19.21 10.24 -21.41
C CYS A 519 20.51 10.36 -22.21
N HIS A 520 20.65 9.63 -23.31
CA HIS A 520 21.88 9.56 -24.09
C HIS A 520 21.71 10.19 -25.47
N PRO A 521 22.14 11.45 -25.68
CA PRO A 521 22.25 12.00 -27.02
C PRO A 521 23.25 11.15 -27.81
N LEU A 522 22.83 10.67 -28.98
CA LEU A 522 23.69 9.84 -29.84
C LEU A 522 24.34 10.66 -30.95
N TYR A 523 23.56 11.53 -31.59
CA TYR A 523 23.96 12.27 -32.78
C TYR A 523 23.28 13.64 -32.82
N SER A 524 24.05 14.68 -33.13
CA SER A 524 23.54 16.06 -33.26
C SER A 524 24.41 16.85 -34.22
N ASN A 525 23.80 17.61 -35.12
CA ASN A 525 24.47 18.53 -36.05
C ASN A 525 25.68 17.90 -36.77
N GLY A 526 25.49 16.72 -37.38
CA GLY A 526 26.56 16.04 -38.09
C GLY A 526 27.53 15.25 -37.20
N THR A 527 27.44 15.39 -35.88
CA THR A 527 28.46 14.95 -34.93
C THR A 527 27.94 13.84 -34.01
N TRP A 528 28.75 12.79 -33.85
CA TRP A 528 28.47 11.70 -32.92
C TRP A 528 28.97 12.03 -31.51
N ALA A 529 28.17 11.70 -30.49
CA ALA A 529 28.56 11.86 -29.09
C ALA A 529 29.63 10.84 -28.64
N ASN A 530 29.86 9.79 -29.44
CA ASN A 530 30.85 8.77 -29.19
C ASN A 530 31.61 8.44 -30.49
N ASN A 531 32.94 8.38 -30.41
CA ASN A 531 33.80 8.15 -31.56
C ASN A 531 33.61 6.77 -32.22
N VAL A 532 33.21 5.75 -31.44
CA VAL A 532 32.91 4.39 -31.93
C VAL A 532 31.68 4.41 -32.82
N HIS A 533 30.64 5.15 -32.43
CA HIS A 533 29.42 5.30 -33.25
C HIS A 533 29.71 6.05 -34.55
N GLY A 534 30.74 6.90 -34.57
CA GLY A 534 31.21 7.63 -35.76
C GLY A 534 31.91 6.80 -36.83
N LYS A 535 32.22 5.52 -36.57
CA LYS A 535 32.91 4.65 -37.54
C LYS A 535 31.92 4.06 -38.55
N SER A 536 32.22 4.22 -39.84
CA SER A 536 31.36 3.79 -40.96
C SER A 536 30.97 2.31 -40.89
N ASN A 537 31.89 1.43 -40.48
CA ASN A 537 31.64 -0.01 -40.36
C ASN A 537 30.59 -0.35 -39.27
N HIS A 538 30.42 0.50 -38.26
CA HIS A 538 29.40 0.33 -37.22
C HIS A 538 28.05 0.93 -37.62
N GLN A 539 28.02 1.80 -38.64
CA GLN A 539 26.82 2.50 -39.12
C GLN A 539 26.06 1.72 -40.20
N ARG A 540 26.37 0.43 -40.40
CA ARG A 540 25.68 -0.41 -41.38
C ARG A 540 24.28 -0.74 -40.87
N SER A 541 23.29 -0.77 -41.77
CA SER A 541 21.91 -1.14 -41.44
C SER A 541 21.76 -2.56 -40.89
N THR A 542 22.78 -3.40 -41.05
CA THR A 542 22.82 -4.77 -40.52
C THR A 542 23.45 -4.87 -39.14
N VAL A 543 24.06 -3.80 -38.60
CA VAL A 543 24.71 -3.81 -37.29
C VAL A 543 23.82 -3.06 -36.30
N TYR A 544 23.31 -3.78 -35.31
CA TYR A 544 22.32 -3.26 -34.37
C TYR A 544 22.96 -2.87 -33.04
N CYS A 545 22.29 -2.03 -32.25
CA CYS A 545 22.80 -1.66 -30.92
C CYS A 545 23.04 -2.89 -30.04
N ILE A 546 22.16 -3.89 -30.14
CA ILE A 546 22.23 -5.16 -29.40
C ILE A 546 23.36 -6.09 -29.84
N THR A 547 24.07 -5.74 -30.91
CA THR A 547 25.26 -6.48 -31.36
C THR A 547 26.42 -6.33 -30.37
N CYS A 548 26.44 -5.22 -29.64
CA CYS A 548 27.46 -4.88 -28.66
C CYS A 548 26.89 -4.69 -27.25
N HIS A 549 25.73 -4.05 -27.14
CA HIS A 549 25.13 -3.72 -25.84
C HIS A 549 24.12 -4.79 -25.40
N VAL A 550 24.13 -5.10 -24.10
CA VAL A 550 23.14 -6.02 -23.52
C VAL A 550 21.71 -5.49 -23.73
N VAL A 551 20.76 -6.38 -23.96
CA VAL A 551 19.35 -6.03 -24.19
C VAL A 551 18.67 -5.49 -22.94
N VAL A 552 19.09 -5.93 -21.75
CA VAL A 552 18.58 -5.44 -20.47
C VAL A 552 19.56 -4.40 -19.94
N PRO A 553 19.29 -3.09 -20.11
CA PRO A 553 20.26 -2.06 -19.83
C PRO A 553 20.21 -1.67 -18.35
N HIS A 554 20.34 -2.63 -17.43
CA HIS A 554 20.45 -2.34 -16.00
C HIS A 554 21.92 -2.26 -15.61
N GLY A 555 22.58 -3.40 -15.44
CA GLY A 555 24.02 -3.50 -15.31
C GLY A 555 24.58 -4.70 -16.08
N ALA A 556 25.90 -4.76 -16.17
CA ALA A 556 26.61 -5.77 -16.93
C ALA A 556 27.90 -6.21 -16.24
N ARG A 557 28.29 -7.46 -16.49
CA ARG A 557 29.60 -8.02 -16.12
C ARG A 557 30.76 -7.16 -16.62
N ARG A 558 30.60 -6.51 -17.78
CA ARG A 558 31.63 -5.71 -18.44
C ARG A 558 31.28 -4.22 -18.47
N SER A 559 32.28 -3.40 -18.75
CA SER A 559 32.14 -1.95 -18.79
C SER A 559 31.19 -1.49 -19.91
N ARG A 560 30.54 -0.32 -19.73
CA ARG A 560 29.71 0.37 -20.74
C ARG A 560 28.50 -0.45 -21.25
N LEU A 561 27.94 -1.31 -20.41
CA LEU A 561 26.85 -2.22 -20.75
C LEU A 561 27.16 -3.07 -22.00
N ILE A 562 28.44 -3.35 -22.26
CA ILE A 562 28.86 -4.27 -23.31
C ILE A 562 28.61 -5.69 -22.83
N GLY A 563 28.02 -6.51 -23.69
CA GLY A 563 27.83 -7.93 -23.44
C GLY A 563 28.71 -8.77 -24.36
N TYR A 564 29.12 -9.95 -23.90
CA TYR A 564 29.81 -10.91 -24.75
C TYR A 564 28.84 -11.88 -25.43
N ALA A 565 29.30 -12.51 -26.51
CA ALA A 565 28.54 -13.54 -27.23
C ALA A 565 28.13 -14.71 -26.32
N SER A 566 28.89 -14.95 -25.24
CA SER A 566 28.62 -15.96 -24.22
C SER A 566 27.55 -15.57 -23.21
N GLU A 567 27.04 -14.33 -23.23
CA GLU A 567 25.97 -13.92 -22.32
C GLU A 567 24.70 -14.73 -22.60
N PRO A 568 23.99 -15.20 -21.56
CA PRO A 568 22.75 -15.93 -21.73
C PRO A 568 21.60 -14.98 -22.09
N LYS A 569 20.47 -15.56 -22.54
CA LYS A 569 19.19 -14.86 -22.55
C LYS A 569 18.80 -14.47 -21.11
N PRO A 570 18.15 -13.32 -20.87
CA PRO A 570 17.69 -12.35 -21.86
C PRO A 570 18.73 -11.26 -22.23
N TYR A 571 19.93 -11.25 -21.64
CA TYR A 571 20.95 -10.22 -21.89
C TYR A 571 21.45 -10.26 -23.34
N ASN A 572 21.61 -11.46 -23.89
CA ASN A 572 21.78 -11.68 -25.32
C ASN A 572 20.41 -11.90 -25.98
N TYR A 573 20.08 -11.10 -27.00
CA TYR A 573 18.84 -11.24 -27.76
C TYR A 573 18.73 -12.63 -28.42
N GLY A 574 19.84 -13.14 -28.96
CA GLY A 574 19.93 -14.48 -29.54
C GLY A 574 19.07 -14.70 -30.80
N GLY A 575 19.02 -13.72 -31.69
CA GLY A 575 18.36 -13.80 -33.00
C GLY A 575 19.13 -14.63 -34.02
N ALA A 576 18.44 -14.94 -35.13
CA ALA A 576 18.96 -15.82 -36.18
C ALA A 576 20.08 -15.15 -37.00
N GLY A 577 19.95 -13.86 -37.32
CA GLY A 577 20.95 -13.12 -38.08
C GLY A 577 22.31 -13.03 -37.38
N THR A 578 23.37 -12.75 -38.16
CA THR A 578 24.74 -12.65 -37.66
C THR A 578 24.88 -11.62 -36.54
N TYR A 579 24.24 -10.46 -36.70
CA TYR A 579 24.31 -9.34 -35.75
C TYR A 579 23.04 -9.15 -34.92
N ASP A 580 22.06 -10.04 -35.06
CA ASP A 580 20.85 -10.06 -34.24
C ASP A 580 21.14 -10.63 -32.83
N LYS A 581 22.33 -10.43 -32.30
CA LYS A 581 22.84 -11.02 -31.06
C LYS A 581 24.17 -10.37 -30.69
N LEU A 582 24.57 -10.53 -29.44
CA LEU A 582 25.89 -10.13 -29.00
C LEU A 582 26.97 -10.94 -29.74
N VAL A 583 27.97 -10.25 -30.27
CA VAL A 583 29.10 -10.88 -31.00
C VAL A 583 30.47 -10.55 -30.41
N VAL A 584 30.52 -9.63 -29.44
CA VAL A 584 31.78 -9.25 -28.80
C VAL A 584 32.33 -10.42 -27.98
N GLU A 585 33.63 -10.68 -28.07
CA GLU A 585 34.33 -11.71 -27.30
C GLU A 585 35.37 -11.11 -26.35
N GLY A 586 35.76 -9.86 -26.60
CA GLY A 586 36.69 -9.11 -25.75
C GLY A 586 36.39 -7.63 -25.81
N PHE A 587 36.33 -6.97 -24.66
CA PHE A 587 36.18 -5.53 -24.54
C PHE A 587 37.09 -4.99 -23.44
N ARG A 588 37.84 -3.93 -23.73
CA ARG A 588 38.64 -3.21 -22.74
C ARG A 588 38.25 -1.75 -22.75
N LYS A 589 37.81 -1.24 -21.59
CA LYS A 589 37.51 0.18 -21.42
C LYS A 589 38.73 1.05 -21.77
N ALA A 590 38.52 2.08 -22.59
CA ALA A 590 39.56 3.05 -22.94
C ALA A 590 39.93 3.95 -21.74
N SER A 591 41.10 4.59 -21.79
CA SER A 591 41.56 5.52 -20.76
C SER A 591 40.77 6.82 -20.69
N SER A 592 40.04 7.19 -21.75
CA SER A 592 39.13 8.33 -21.79
C SER A 592 37.69 7.90 -22.11
N PRO A 593 36.66 8.71 -21.77
CA PRO A 593 35.26 8.38 -22.06
C PRO A 593 34.93 8.22 -23.55
N THR A 594 35.77 8.73 -24.46
CA THR A 594 35.53 8.81 -25.91
C THR A 594 36.72 8.37 -26.76
N GLY A 595 37.76 7.77 -26.18
CA GLY A 595 39.03 7.46 -26.85
C GLY A 595 39.17 5.99 -27.26
N TYR A 596 38.13 5.36 -27.79
CA TYR A 596 38.18 3.94 -28.17
C TYR A 596 38.83 3.73 -29.54
N SER A 597 39.56 2.64 -29.68
CA SER A 597 40.21 2.15 -30.91
C SER A 597 39.89 0.67 -31.13
N GLU A 598 40.34 0.09 -32.25
CA GLU A 598 40.19 -1.34 -32.54
C GLU A 598 40.87 -2.23 -31.48
N SER A 599 41.91 -1.75 -30.80
CA SER A 599 42.53 -2.49 -29.69
C SER A 599 41.62 -2.69 -28.47
N ASN A 600 40.51 -1.95 -28.39
CA ASN A 600 39.58 -2.00 -27.27
C ASN A 600 38.49 -3.07 -27.42
N CYS A 601 38.38 -3.72 -28.58
CA CYS A 601 37.33 -4.68 -28.86
C CYS A 601 37.88 -5.88 -29.65
N ASN A 602 37.23 -7.03 -29.51
CA ASN A 602 37.54 -8.23 -30.25
C ASN A 602 36.24 -8.98 -30.55
N SER A 603 36.07 -9.42 -31.80
CA SER A 603 35.00 -10.32 -32.21
C SER A 603 35.44 -11.14 -33.42
N ARG A 604 35.08 -12.43 -33.44
CA ARG A 604 35.30 -13.33 -34.59
C ARG A 604 34.14 -13.32 -35.59
N ALA A 605 33.10 -12.53 -35.35
CA ALA A 605 32.01 -12.41 -36.32
C ALA A 605 32.55 -11.82 -37.63
N SER A 606 32.06 -12.35 -38.76
CA SER A 606 32.43 -11.85 -40.09
C SER A 606 32.23 -10.33 -40.15
N GLY A 607 33.19 -9.59 -40.69
CA GLY A 607 33.16 -8.13 -40.78
C GLY A 607 33.52 -7.36 -39.50
N CYS A 608 33.84 -8.06 -38.40
CA CYS A 608 34.42 -7.46 -37.20
C CYS A 608 35.94 -7.60 -37.18
N HIS A 609 36.62 -6.75 -36.42
CA HIS A 609 38.06 -6.86 -36.21
C HIS A 609 38.36 -7.84 -35.06
N THR A 610 39.44 -8.59 -35.22
CA THR A 610 39.99 -9.44 -34.18
C THR A 610 41.15 -8.71 -33.49
N GLY A 611 40.95 -8.35 -32.23
CA GLY A 611 41.96 -7.67 -31.41
C GLY A 611 42.72 -8.64 -30.49
N SER A 612 43.94 -8.28 -30.11
CA SER A 612 44.72 -8.98 -29.08
C SER A 612 44.87 -8.08 -27.84
N GLY A 613 44.76 -8.66 -26.64
CA GLY A 613 44.96 -7.93 -25.39
C GLY A 613 44.22 -8.52 -24.18
N THR A 614 44.41 -7.88 -23.02
CA THR A 614 43.67 -8.19 -21.80
C THR A 614 42.33 -7.46 -21.81
N PHE A 615 41.24 -8.22 -21.82
CA PHE A 615 39.87 -7.71 -21.84
C PHE A 615 39.20 -7.80 -20.47
N ASP A 616 38.09 -7.08 -20.28
CA ASP A 616 37.22 -7.21 -19.12
C ASP A 616 36.76 -8.69 -19.03
N PRO A 617 36.76 -9.28 -17.82
CA PRO A 617 36.44 -10.69 -17.61
C PRO A 617 34.98 -11.02 -17.90
#